data_AF-A0AAV7M3K2-F1
#
_entry.id   AF-A0AAV7M3K2-F1
#
_cell.length_a   1.000
_cell.length_b   1.000
_cell.length_c   1.000
_cell.angle_alpha   90.00
_cell.angle_beta   90.00
_cell.angle_gamma   90.00
#
_symmetry.space_group_name_H-M   'P 1'
#
loop_
_entity.id
_entity.type
_entity.pdbx_description
1 polymer ?
#
loop_
_entity_poly.entity_id
_entity_poly.type
_entity_poly.pdbx_seq_one_letter_code
_entity_poly.pdbx_strand_id
1 'polypeptide(L)'
;MARVSGERAPAFTSEELERLVDGVLPQYRLIYGTPEQQVSANQKKGIWRAIAKDERTLGVYDRRSTHCRKRWEDLRRWARKTAEAQLGMASQ
;
A
#
# COMPACT_ATOMS: atom_id res chain seq x y z
N MET A 1 9.99 -24.27 -6.99
CA MET A 1 9.98 -22.90 -7.56
C MET A 1 11.17 -22.14 -7.00
N ALA A 2 12.15 -21.83 -7.85
CA ALA A 2 13.38 -21.14 -7.46
C ALA A 2 13.10 -19.65 -7.22
N ARG A 3 13.57 -19.12 -6.08
CA ARG A 3 13.45 -17.70 -5.73
C ARG A 3 14.59 -16.94 -6.40
N VAL A 4 14.29 -16.17 -7.43
CA VAL A 4 15.28 -15.37 -8.15
C VAL A 4 15.61 -14.13 -7.31
N SER A 5 16.77 -14.15 -6.65
CA SER A 5 17.35 -13.01 -5.93
C SER A 5 18.40 -12.38 -6.81
N GLY A 6 18.05 -11.36 -7.61
CA GLY A 6 19.05 -10.66 -8.42
C GLY A 6 18.51 -9.57 -9.34
N GLU A 7 17.25 -9.64 -9.75
CA GLU A 7 16.65 -8.65 -10.63
C GLU A 7 15.81 -7.64 -9.83
N ARG A 8 15.73 -6.39 -10.32
CA ARG A 8 14.90 -5.32 -9.72
C ARG A 8 13.55 -5.90 -9.31
N ALA A 9 13.12 -5.60 -8.08
CA ALA A 9 11.84 -6.10 -7.58
C ALA A 9 10.75 -5.89 -8.64
N PRO A 10 10.05 -6.96 -9.06
CA PRO A 10 9.03 -6.85 -10.09
C PRO A 10 7.96 -5.85 -9.66
N ALA A 11 7.39 -5.16 -10.64
CA ALA A 11 6.29 -4.23 -10.39
C ALA A 11 5.14 -4.95 -9.67
N PHE A 12 4.38 -4.19 -8.88
CA PHE A 12 3.13 -4.68 -8.31
C PHE A 12 2.16 -5.01 -9.45
N THR A 13 1.69 -6.26 -9.50
CA THR A 13 0.61 -6.68 -10.38
C THR A 13 -0.70 -6.02 -9.93
N SER A 14 -1.72 -6.02 -10.80
CA SER A 14 -3.04 -5.48 -10.45
C SER A 14 -3.65 -6.19 -9.23
N GLU A 15 -3.52 -7.52 -9.16
CA GLU A 15 -4.04 -8.32 -8.04
C GLU A 15 -3.37 -7.96 -6.70
N GLU A 16 -2.05 -7.75 -6.70
CA GLU A 16 -1.31 -7.33 -5.52
C GLU A 16 -1.64 -5.87 -5.13
N LEU A 17 -2.05 -5.03 -6.09
CA LEU A 17 -2.53 -3.68 -5.78
C LEU A 17 -3.92 -3.70 -5.16
N GLU A 18 -4.83 -4.48 -5.71
CA GLU A 18 -6.19 -4.64 -5.19
C GLU A 18 -6.16 -5.15 -3.75
N ARG A 19 -5.37 -6.19 -3.46
CA ARG A 19 -5.20 -6.70 -2.10
C ARG A 19 -4.51 -5.72 -1.16
N LEU A 20 -3.50 -4.99 -1.63
CA LEU A 20 -2.91 -3.91 -0.84
C LEU A 20 -3.97 -2.88 -0.45
N VAL A 21 -4.86 -2.51 -1.37
CA VAL A 21 -5.97 -1.58 -1.12
C VAL A 21 -6.96 -2.20 -0.13
N ASP A 22 -7.40 -3.43 -0.35
CA ASP A 22 -8.35 -4.15 0.52
C ASP A 22 -7.81 -4.37 1.93
N GLY A 23 -6.50 -4.56 2.09
CA GLY A 23 -5.87 -4.69 3.40
C GLY A 23 -5.73 -3.35 4.12
N VAL A 24 -5.47 -2.25 3.39
CA VAL A 24 -5.25 -0.93 3.97
C VAL A 24 -6.56 -0.20 4.27
N LEU A 25 -7.59 -0.31 3.41
CA LEU A 25 -8.85 0.44 3.55
C LEU A 25 -9.53 0.24 4.91
N PRO A 26 -9.72 -0.99 5.44
CA PRO A 26 -10.33 -1.22 6.75
C PRO A 26 -9.51 -0.60 7.90
N GLN A 27 -8.19 -0.50 7.71
CA GLN A 27 -7.24 -0.03 8.71
C GLN A 27 -6.85 1.44 8.49
N TYR A 28 -7.42 2.10 7.49
CA TYR A 28 -6.99 3.43 7.04
C TYR A 28 -7.06 4.45 8.17
N ARG A 29 -8.15 4.47 8.94
CA ARG A 29 -8.33 5.38 10.08
C ARG A 29 -7.27 5.17 11.16
N LEU A 30 -6.87 3.92 11.40
CA LEU A 30 -5.86 3.59 12.41
C LEU A 30 -4.45 4.03 11.98
N ILE A 31 -4.16 4.04 10.69
CA ILE A 31 -2.84 4.41 10.17
C ILE A 31 -2.75 5.93 9.91
N TYR A 32 -3.80 6.51 9.33
CA TYR A 32 -3.84 7.82 8.70
C TYR A 32 -5.02 8.72 9.13
N GLY A 33 -5.85 8.30 10.08
CA GLY A 33 -6.94 9.10 10.64
C GLY A 33 -6.43 10.26 11.51
N THR A 34 -7.31 10.86 12.29
CA THR A 34 -6.93 11.93 13.23
C THR A 34 -6.03 11.39 14.35
N PRO A 35 -5.27 12.23 15.06
CA PRO A 35 -4.37 11.76 16.14
C PRO A 35 -5.05 10.87 17.17
N GLU A 36 -6.32 11.12 17.49
CA GLU A 36 -7.13 10.35 18.45
C GLU A 36 -7.55 8.97 17.89
N GLN A 37 -7.62 8.82 16.57
CA GLN A 37 -7.96 7.57 15.88
C GLN A 37 -6.73 6.73 15.58
N GLN A 38 -5.55 7.35 15.55
CA GLN A 38 -4.32 6.69 15.15
C GLN A 38 -3.79 5.79 16.26
N VAL A 39 -3.41 4.58 15.86
CA VAL A 39 -2.72 3.66 16.76
C VAL A 39 -1.25 4.06 16.92
N SER A 40 -0.59 3.55 17.95
CA SER A 40 0.83 3.80 18.19
C SER A 40 1.70 3.38 17.00
N ALA A 41 2.90 3.97 16.89
CA ALA A 41 3.84 3.62 15.82
C ALA A 41 4.17 2.12 15.77
N ASN A 42 4.19 1.44 16.92
CA ASN A 42 4.41 0.00 16.98
C ASN A 42 3.22 -0.80 16.41
N GLN A 43 1.99 -0.40 16.73
CA GLN A 43 0.79 -1.00 16.18
C GLN A 43 0.70 -0.76 14.66
N LYS A 44 1.06 0.44 14.17
CA LYS A 44 1.17 0.70 12.71
C LYS A 44 2.14 -0.26 12.03
N LYS A 45 3.30 -0.53 12.65
CA LYS A 45 4.25 -1.54 12.12
C LYS A 45 3.63 -2.93 12.08
N GLY A 46 2.85 -3.31 13.10
CA GLY A 46 2.11 -4.58 13.16
C GLY A 46 1.09 -4.71 12.03
N ILE A 47 0.28 -3.67 11.81
CA ILE A 47 -0.67 -3.56 10.70
C ILE A 47 0.02 -3.81 9.35
N TRP A 48 1.10 -3.09 9.07
CA TRP A 48 1.83 -3.25 7.80
C TRP A 48 2.49 -4.63 7.64
N ARG A 49 2.87 -5.29 8.75
CA ARG A 49 3.36 -6.69 8.71
C ARG A 49 2.23 -7.66 8.40
N ALA A 50 1.03 -7.46 8.95
CA ALA A 50 -0.13 -8.30 8.66
C ALA A 50 -0.51 -8.19 7.18
N ILE A 51 -0.64 -6.97 6.65
CA ILE A 51 -0.92 -6.72 5.22
C ILE A 51 0.14 -7.39 4.33
N ALA A 52 1.43 -7.24 4.65
CA ALA A 52 2.49 -7.87 3.86
C ALA A 52 2.50 -9.40 3.95
N LYS A 53 2.05 -9.97 5.08
CA LYS A 53 1.92 -11.42 5.23
C LYS A 53 0.85 -11.96 4.29
N ASP A 54 -0.28 -11.26 4.19
CA ASP A 54 -1.38 -11.65 3.30
C ASP A 54 -0.98 -11.54 1.83
N GLU A 55 -0.27 -10.47 1.45
CA GLU A 55 0.33 -10.30 0.11
C GLU A 55 1.30 -11.42 -0.27
N ARG A 56 2.17 -11.80 0.68
CA ARG A 56 3.18 -12.85 0.48
C ARG A 56 2.58 -14.22 0.15
N THR A 57 1.31 -14.46 0.50
CA THR A 57 0.65 -15.74 0.17
C THR A 57 0.33 -15.88 -1.31
N LEU A 58 0.28 -14.80 -2.08
CA LEU A 58 0.02 -14.80 -3.53
C LEU A 58 1.28 -14.62 -4.37
N GLY A 59 2.22 -13.80 -3.88
CA GLY A 59 3.33 -13.32 -4.68
C GLY A 59 4.47 -14.32 -4.86
N VAL A 60 5.05 -14.32 -6.06
CA VAL A 60 6.33 -14.99 -6.35
C VAL A 60 7.51 -14.24 -5.68
N TYR A 61 7.33 -12.96 -5.32
CA TYR A 61 8.33 -12.10 -4.69
C TYR A 61 8.03 -11.81 -3.21
N ASP A 62 9.05 -11.92 -2.35
CA ASP A 62 8.93 -11.66 -0.91
C ASP A 62 8.77 -10.17 -0.62
N ARG A 63 7.54 -9.67 -0.68
CA ARG A 63 7.22 -8.27 -0.38
C ARG A 63 7.19 -8.04 1.13
N ARG A 64 8.15 -7.26 1.59
CA ARG A 64 8.18 -6.80 2.98
C ARG A 64 7.16 -5.69 3.21
N SER A 65 6.79 -5.49 4.48
CA SER A 65 5.92 -4.40 4.94
C SER A 65 6.36 -3.01 4.47
N THR A 66 7.67 -2.80 4.29
CA THR A 66 8.24 -1.55 3.75
C THR A 66 7.87 -1.33 2.28
N HIS A 67 7.81 -2.40 1.47
CA HIS A 67 7.46 -2.32 0.06
C HIS A 67 5.98 -1.97 -0.10
N CYS A 68 5.12 -2.64 0.68
CA CYS A 68 3.68 -2.39 0.72
C CYS A 68 3.38 -0.94 1.12
N ARG A 69 4.02 -0.46 2.19
CA ARG A 69 3.87 0.92 2.64
C ARG A 69 4.30 1.92 1.58
N LYS A 70 5.48 1.72 0.96
CA LYS A 70 5.96 2.63 -0.10
C LYS A 70 5.01 2.66 -1.28
N ARG A 71 4.53 1.49 -1.72
CA ARG A 71 3.58 1.39 -2.83
C ARG A 71 2.27 2.10 -2.54
N TRP A 72 1.75 1.98 -1.32
CA TRP A 72 0.54 2.69 -0.90
C TRP A 72 0.73 4.21 -0.91
N GLU A 73 1.87 4.73 -0.45
CA GLU A 73 2.17 6.16 -0.52
C GLU A 73 2.24 6.65 -1.98
N ASP A 74 2.83 5.85 -2.88
CA ASP A 74 2.86 6.16 -4.31
C ASP A 74 1.44 6.20 -4.91
N LEU A 75 0.58 5.23 -4.56
CA LEU A 75 -0.82 5.20 -4.97
C LEU A 75 -1.59 6.43 -4.47
N ARG A 76 -1.41 6.82 -3.20
CA ARG A 76 -2.05 8.03 -2.64
C ARG A 76 -1.60 9.30 -3.35
N ARG A 77 -0.31 9.41 -3.67
CA ARG A 77 0.22 10.57 -4.41
C ARG A 77 -0.35 10.62 -5.82
N TRP A 78 -0.39 9.47 -6.49
CA TRP A 78 -1.00 9.37 -7.82
C TRP A 78 -2.49 9.74 -7.77
N ALA A 79 -3.26 9.15 -6.86
CA ALA A 79 -4.70 9.43 -6.72
C ALA A 79 -4.98 10.90 -6.42
N ARG A 80 -4.18 11.53 -5.55
CA ARG A 80 -4.28 12.96 -5.28
C ARG A 80 -4.03 13.80 -6.54
N LYS A 81 -2.93 13.55 -7.25
CA LYS A 81 -2.61 14.27 -8.50
C LYS A 81 -3.70 14.10 -9.54
N THR A 82 -4.24 12.88 -9.68
CA THR A 82 -5.33 12.57 -10.60
C THR A 82 -6.60 13.32 -10.21
N ALA A 83 -6.96 13.35 -8.92
CA ALA A 83 -8.12 14.09 -8.43
C ALA A 83 -7.95 15.61 -8.63
N GLU A 84 -6.77 16.16 -8.33
CA GLU A 84 -6.44 17.57 -8.57
C GLU A 84 -6.53 17.93 -10.06
N ALA A 85 -6.01 17.08 -10.95
CA ALA A 85 -6.11 17.27 -12.39
C ALA A 85 -7.57 17.21 -12.88
N GLN A 86 -8.38 16.30 -12.34
CA GLN A 86 -9.81 16.21 -12.66
C GLN A 86 -10.59 17.44 -12.18
N LEU A 87 -10.30 17.96 -10.98
CA LEU A 87 -10.93 19.18 -10.47
C LEU A 87 -10.47 20.44 -11.22
N GLY A 88 -9.22 20.48 -11.67
CA GLY A 88 -8.70 21.55 -12.52
C GLY A 88 -9.33 21.57 -13.92
N MET A 89 -9.65 20.40 -14.49
CA MET A 89 -10.38 20.28 -15.76
C MET A 89 -11.89 20.54 -15.65
N ALA A 90 -12.46 20.54 -14.44
CA ALA A 90 -13.86 20.89 -14.21
C ALA A 90 -14.11 22.41 -14.10
N SER A 91 -13.04 23.23 -14.15
CA SER A 91 -13.10 24.69 -13.93
C SER A 91 -12.65 25.54 -15.14
N GLN A 92 -12.59 24.97 -16.35
CA GLN A 92 -12.30 25.71 -17.59
C GLN A 92 -13.42 25.59 -18.61
#